data_AF-A0A357F3R1-F1
#
_entry.id   AF-A0A357F3R1-F1
#
_cell.length_a   1.000
_cell.length_b   1.000
_cell.length_c   1.000
_cell.angle_alpha   90.00
_cell.angle_beta   90.00
_cell.angle_gamma   90.00
#
_symmetry.space_group_name_H-M   'P 1'
#
loop_
_entity.id
_entity.type
_entity.pdbx_description
1 polymer ?
#
loop_
_entity_poly.entity_id
_entity_poly.type
_entity_poly.pdbx_seq_one_letter_code
_entity_poly.pdbx_strand_id
1 'polypeptide(L)'
;EYEAFAGMIDDDGSSFFTRRESITDPPNLYIKKICPPGAACTQAADRKITDFQDPSPQLRGIKKQLVTYKRADGVDLSFTLYLPPGYKEGTRLPTVVWAYPLEFTNADVAGQVSAATNRFTQIGGISHLFLLLQGYAILDDATMPIVGDPETVNDTFVKQIVDSAQAAIDKGVEMGVVDRDRVGVGGHSYGAFMTANLLAHSDLFRAGIARSGAYNRTLTPFGFQSERRTFWEAPDLYAKVSPFFYANKINEPILLIHGEADNNQGTYPIQSERLFAAIRGNGGTARLVMLPLEAHGYSARESIEHTLFEQVMWFDKWVKNAGPRDRNRTATK
;
A
#
# COMPACT_ATOMS: atom_id res chain seq x y z
N GLU A 1 0.51 20.28 -16.22
CA GLU A 1 -0.92 19.91 -16.28
C GLU A 1 -1.06 18.49 -16.80
N TYR A 2 -2.13 17.79 -16.43
CA TYR A 2 -2.48 16.46 -16.89
C TYR A 2 -3.89 16.51 -17.49
N GLU A 3 -4.08 15.90 -18.66
CA GLU A 3 -5.36 15.85 -19.35
C GLU A 3 -5.60 14.43 -19.89
N ALA A 4 -6.80 13.91 -19.66
CA ALA A 4 -7.21 12.58 -20.12
C ALA A 4 -8.59 12.64 -20.79
N PHE A 5 -8.81 11.77 -21.76
CA PHE A 5 -10.13 11.55 -22.35
C PHE A 5 -11.13 11.09 -21.29
N ALA A 6 -12.34 11.65 -21.30
CA ALA A 6 -13.40 11.35 -20.34
C ALA A 6 -14.65 10.71 -20.99
N GLY A 7 -14.89 10.93 -22.28
CA GLY A 7 -16.01 10.34 -22.98
C GLY A 7 -16.30 11.02 -24.32
N MET A 8 -16.96 10.34 -25.23
CA MET A 8 -17.46 10.93 -26.47
C MET A 8 -18.71 11.77 -26.20
N ILE A 9 -18.88 12.85 -26.94
CA ILE A 9 -20.13 13.63 -26.97
C ILE A 9 -20.94 13.20 -28.19
N ASP A 10 -20.26 13.09 -29.33
CA ASP A 10 -20.86 12.74 -30.62
C ASP A 10 -20.27 11.41 -31.13
N ASP A 11 -21.08 10.60 -31.83
CA ASP A 11 -20.69 9.29 -32.35
C ASP A 11 -19.61 9.37 -33.44
N ASP A 12 -19.47 10.52 -34.09
CA ASP A 12 -18.59 10.74 -35.23
C ASP A 12 -17.15 11.14 -34.86
N GLY A 13 -16.84 11.26 -33.56
CA GLY A 13 -15.51 11.67 -33.12
C GLY A 13 -15.31 13.18 -33.01
N SER A 14 -16.27 14.00 -33.48
CA SER A 14 -16.06 15.43 -33.68
C SER A 14 -16.08 16.24 -32.38
N SER A 15 -16.74 15.75 -31.32
CA SER A 15 -16.68 16.35 -29.99
C SER A 15 -16.51 15.29 -28.90
N PHE A 16 -15.72 15.62 -27.88
CA PHE A 16 -15.48 14.74 -26.74
C PHE A 16 -15.20 15.53 -25.46
N PHE A 17 -15.41 14.89 -24.32
CA PHE A 17 -15.01 15.38 -23.01
C PHE A 17 -13.56 15.02 -22.72
N THR A 18 -12.82 15.96 -22.14
CA THR A 18 -11.56 15.69 -21.44
C THR A 18 -11.68 16.09 -19.97
N ARG A 19 -10.93 15.40 -19.12
CA ARG A 19 -10.72 15.75 -17.71
C ARG A 19 -9.31 16.31 -17.58
N ARG A 20 -9.20 17.59 -17.21
CA ARG A 20 -7.91 18.28 -17.02
C ARG A 20 -7.71 18.65 -15.56
N GLU A 21 -6.51 18.43 -15.04
CA GLU A 21 -6.09 18.73 -13.67
C GLU A 21 -4.63 19.21 -13.63
N SER A 22 -4.24 19.85 -12.53
CA SER A 22 -2.85 20.19 -12.24
C SER A 22 -2.52 19.77 -10.80
N ILE A 23 -1.31 20.08 -10.31
CA ILE A 23 -0.96 19.81 -8.91
C ILE A 23 -1.84 20.66 -7.96
N THR A 24 -2.22 21.86 -8.41
CA THR A 24 -3.01 22.85 -7.63
C THR A 24 -4.47 22.91 -8.05
N ASP A 25 -4.80 22.57 -9.29
CA ASP A 25 -6.15 22.70 -9.83
C ASP A 25 -6.88 21.37 -9.82
N PRO A 26 -8.06 21.30 -9.17
CA PRO A 26 -8.86 20.09 -9.16
C PRO A 26 -9.33 19.73 -10.58
N PRO A 27 -9.55 18.42 -10.82
CA PRO A 27 -10.01 17.93 -12.09
C PRO A 27 -11.34 18.54 -12.51
N ASN A 28 -11.35 19.15 -13.68
CA ASN A 28 -12.55 19.72 -14.30
C ASN A 28 -12.74 19.15 -15.71
N LEU A 29 -13.99 19.12 -16.16
CA LEU A 29 -14.35 18.63 -17.49
C LEU A 29 -14.32 19.78 -18.50
N TYR A 30 -13.81 19.46 -19.69
CA TYR A 30 -13.70 20.35 -20.83
C TYR A 30 -14.34 19.66 -22.04
N ILE A 31 -15.01 20.44 -22.91
CA ILE A 31 -15.34 19.98 -24.26
C ILE A 31 -14.15 20.28 -25.15
N LYS A 32 -13.78 19.29 -25.96
CA LYS A 32 -12.89 19.40 -27.09
C LYS A 32 -13.68 19.15 -28.36
N LYS A 33 -13.37 19.91 -29.41
CA LYS A 33 -13.90 19.68 -30.76
C LYS A 33 -12.75 19.43 -31.73
N ILE A 34 -12.85 18.37 -32.50
CA ILE A 34 -11.95 18.06 -33.61
C ILE A 34 -12.52 18.71 -34.86
N CYS A 35 -11.67 19.43 -35.56
CA CYS A 35 -12.10 20.06 -36.80
C CYS A 35 -12.02 19.10 -38.00
N PRO A 36 -12.95 19.21 -38.96
CA PRO A 36 -12.91 18.41 -40.17
C PRO A 36 -11.59 18.60 -40.92
N PRO A 37 -11.11 17.56 -41.64
CA PRO A 37 -9.93 17.68 -42.50
C PRO A 37 -10.10 18.83 -43.51
N GLY A 38 -9.14 19.75 -43.55
CA GLY A 38 -9.15 20.90 -44.47
C GLY A 38 -9.77 22.20 -43.93
N ALA A 39 -10.34 22.18 -42.71
CA ALA A 39 -10.82 23.39 -42.04
C ALA A 39 -9.73 23.99 -41.14
N ALA A 40 -9.39 25.27 -41.35
CA ALA A 40 -8.52 26.03 -40.45
C ALA A 40 -9.33 26.48 -39.23
N CYS A 41 -9.44 25.61 -38.22
CA CYS A 41 -9.96 26.03 -36.94
C CYS A 41 -8.88 26.76 -36.15
N THR A 42 -9.05 28.06 -36.00
CA THR A 42 -8.13 28.92 -35.24
C THR A 42 -8.25 28.73 -33.72
N GLN A 43 -9.24 27.98 -33.23
CA GLN A 43 -9.33 27.54 -31.85
C GLN A 43 -10.00 26.16 -31.81
N ALA A 44 -9.30 25.12 -31.38
CA ALA A 44 -9.98 24.01 -30.73
C ALA A 44 -10.78 24.65 -29.58
N ALA A 45 -12.11 24.60 -29.64
CA ALA A 45 -12.95 25.28 -28.66
C ALA A 45 -12.87 24.52 -27.32
N ASP A 46 -11.80 24.75 -26.57
CA ASP A 46 -11.58 24.28 -25.22
C ASP A 46 -12.57 24.99 -24.29
N ARG A 47 -13.74 24.38 -24.08
CA ARG A 47 -14.75 24.95 -23.19
C ARG A 47 -14.79 24.19 -21.87
N LYS A 48 -14.36 24.84 -20.78
CA LYS A 48 -14.57 24.33 -19.42
C LYS A 48 -16.07 24.23 -19.13
N ILE A 49 -16.54 23.10 -18.60
CA ILE A 49 -17.97 22.84 -18.34
C ILE A 49 -18.26 22.79 -16.85
N THR A 50 -17.29 22.33 -16.06
CA THR A 50 -17.41 22.27 -14.61
C THR A 50 -16.50 23.32 -13.97
N ASP A 51 -16.85 23.77 -12.77
CA ASP A 51 -15.98 24.63 -11.97
C ASP A 51 -15.87 24.11 -10.53
N PHE A 52 -15.48 22.85 -10.42
CA PHE A 52 -15.21 22.23 -9.13
C PHE A 52 -14.06 22.96 -8.45
N GLN A 53 -14.31 23.44 -7.24
CA GLN A 53 -13.31 24.02 -6.35
C GLN A 53 -12.56 22.90 -5.63
N ASP A 54 -11.36 23.20 -5.08
CA ASP A 54 -10.62 22.23 -4.28
C ASP A 54 -11.43 21.85 -3.03
N PRO A 55 -11.90 20.59 -2.90
CA PRO A 55 -12.69 20.16 -1.76
C PRO A 55 -11.84 19.95 -0.49
N SER A 56 -10.52 20.07 -0.61
CA SER A 56 -9.54 19.58 0.35
C SER A 56 -8.26 20.46 0.40
N PRO A 57 -8.37 21.79 0.63
CA PRO A 57 -7.23 22.70 0.59
C PRO A 57 -6.12 22.31 1.59
N GLN A 58 -6.48 21.68 2.71
CA GLN A 58 -5.54 21.15 3.70
C GLN A 58 -4.57 20.10 3.15
N LEU A 59 -4.91 19.41 2.05
CA LEU A 59 -4.05 18.42 1.41
C LEU A 59 -2.99 19.06 0.50
N ARG A 60 -3.13 20.33 0.10
CA ARG A 60 -2.21 20.99 -0.84
C ARG A 60 -0.81 21.18 -0.27
N GLY A 61 -0.65 21.12 1.06
CA GLY A 61 0.65 21.16 1.72
C GLY A 61 1.43 19.85 1.67
N ILE A 62 0.83 18.75 1.20
CA ILE A 62 1.50 17.46 1.06
C ILE A 62 2.55 17.56 -0.05
N LYS A 63 3.80 17.19 0.26
CA LYS A 63 4.84 17.05 -0.76
C LYS A 63 4.92 15.60 -1.21
N LYS A 64 5.06 15.38 -2.51
CA LYS A 64 5.18 14.05 -3.14
C LYS A 64 6.47 14.00 -3.94
N GLN A 65 7.24 12.93 -3.78
CA GLN A 65 8.45 12.67 -4.56
C GLN A 65 8.55 11.18 -4.86
N LEU A 66 8.78 10.83 -6.13
CA LEU A 66 9.20 9.48 -6.48
C LEU A 66 10.67 9.30 -6.10
N VAL A 67 10.98 8.24 -5.35
CA VAL A 67 12.34 7.89 -4.94
C VAL A 67 12.69 6.53 -5.50
N THR A 68 13.83 6.44 -6.18
CA THR A 68 14.40 5.19 -6.66
C THR A 68 15.68 4.85 -5.89
N TYR A 69 15.91 3.56 -5.68
CA TYR A 69 17.03 3.02 -4.92
C TYR A 69 17.23 1.54 -5.28
N LYS A 70 18.28 0.92 -4.75
CA LYS A 70 18.57 -0.49 -4.99
C LYS A 70 18.44 -1.33 -3.73
N ARG A 71 17.92 -2.54 -3.90
CA ARG A 71 18.05 -3.63 -2.92
C ARG A 71 19.50 -4.12 -2.88
N ALA A 72 19.88 -4.82 -1.81
CA ALA A 72 21.26 -5.29 -1.62
C ALA A 72 21.77 -6.21 -2.75
N ASP A 73 20.87 -6.91 -3.44
CA ASP A 73 21.17 -7.78 -4.59
C ASP A 73 21.12 -7.05 -5.95
N GLY A 74 20.95 -5.73 -5.95
CA GLY A 74 20.99 -4.88 -7.15
C GLY A 74 19.63 -4.63 -7.82
N VAL A 75 18.56 -5.29 -7.36
CA VAL A 75 17.20 -5.08 -7.86
C VAL A 75 16.77 -3.64 -7.64
N ASP A 76 16.26 -3.01 -8.69
CA ASP A 76 15.74 -1.65 -8.63
C ASP A 76 14.42 -1.61 -7.87
N LEU A 77 14.35 -0.69 -6.91
CA LEU A 77 13.20 -0.45 -6.07
C LEU A 77 12.78 1.01 -6.15
N SER A 78 11.53 1.27 -5.82
CA SER A 78 11.03 2.62 -5.67
C SER A 78 9.94 2.71 -4.60
N PHE A 79 9.73 3.93 -4.12
CA PHE A 79 8.51 4.30 -3.41
C PHE A 79 8.14 5.73 -3.79
N THR A 80 6.86 6.06 -3.64
CA THR A 80 6.43 7.44 -3.60
C THR A 80 6.50 7.95 -2.16
N LEU A 81 7.43 8.86 -1.89
CA LEU A 81 7.51 9.56 -0.62
C LEU A 81 6.42 10.63 -0.55
N TYR A 82 5.55 10.53 0.45
CA TYR A 82 4.67 11.62 0.86
C TYR A 82 5.12 12.20 2.19
N LEU A 83 5.23 13.53 2.24
CA LEU A 83 5.56 14.30 3.43
C LEU A 83 4.34 15.10 3.89
N PRO A 84 4.11 15.19 5.21
CA PRO A 84 2.94 15.84 5.77
C PRO A 84 2.99 17.37 5.54
N PRO A 85 1.83 18.05 5.50
CA PRO A 85 1.78 19.50 5.45
C PRO A 85 2.63 20.14 6.56
N GLY A 86 3.43 21.16 6.20
CA GLY A 86 4.29 21.86 7.16
C GLY A 86 5.58 21.14 7.54
N TYR A 87 5.94 20.03 6.86
CA TYR A 87 7.21 19.34 7.07
C TYR A 87 8.42 20.29 6.94
N LYS A 88 9.34 20.18 7.89
CA LYS A 88 10.62 20.91 7.93
C LYS A 88 11.76 19.99 7.55
N GLU A 89 12.55 20.41 6.57
CA GLU A 89 13.69 19.64 6.06
C GLU A 89 14.64 19.22 7.19
N GLY A 90 15.13 17.97 7.14
CA GLY A 90 15.99 17.39 8.18
C GLY A 90 15.27 16.88 9.44
N THR A 91 13.94 16.99 9.54
CA THR A 91 13.17 16.41 10.66
C THR A 91 12.89 14.94 10.40
N ARG A 92 13.28 14.05 11.32
CA ARG A 92 12.90 12.63 11.23
C ARG A 92 11.48 12.40 11.75
N LEU A 93 10.65 11.77 10.92
CA LEU A 93 9.24 11.52 11.19
C LEU A 93 8.99 10.05 11.55
N PRO A 94 7.93 9.76 12.33
CA PRO A 94 7.35 8.43 12.31
C PRO A 94 6.86 8.13 10.89
N THR A 95 7.13 6.92 10.40
CA THR A 95 6.94 6.59 8.99
C THR A 95 6.09 5.34 8.83
N VAL A 96 5.26 5.31 7.79
CA VAL A 96 4.55 4.09 7.37
C VAL A 96 5.07 3.64 6.02
N VAL A 97 5.46 2.37 5.94
CA VAL A 97 5.67 1.66 4.67
C VAL A 97 4.35 1.04 4.27
N TRP A 98 3.79 1.50 3.15
CA TRP A 98 2.59 0.91 2.57
C TRP A 98 2.95 0.23 1.26
N ALA A 99 2.69 -1.07 1.18
CA ALA A 99 3.17 -1.87 0.06
C ALA A 99 2.25 -3.03 -0.30
N TYR A 100 2.41 -3.48 -1.53
CA TYR A 100 1.76 -4.65 -2.09
C TYR A 100 2.80 -5.41 -2.94
N PRO A 101 3.16 -6.65 -2.60
CA PRO A 101 4.18 -7.37 -3.37
C PRO A 101 3.63 -7.83 -4.71
N LEU A 102 4.51 -7.85 -5.71
CA LEU A 102 4.23 -8.31 -7.07
C LEU A 102 5.35 -9.25 -7.51
N GLU A 103 4.99 -10.27 -8.28
CA GLU A 103 5.92 -11.30 -8.77
C GLU A 103 6.37 -10.98 -10.20
N PHE A 104 7.66 -11.16 -10.46
CA PHE A 104 8.28 -10.84 -11.74
C PHE A 104 9.22 -11.95 -12.20
N THR A 105 9.28 -12.17 -13.50
CA THR A 105 10.18 -13.16 -14.12
C THR A 105 11.63 -12.68 -14.19
N ASN A 106 11.87 -11.36 -14.19
CA ASN A 106 13.20 -10.76 -14.16
C ASN A 106 13.21 -9.43 -13.37
N ALA A 107 14.42 -9.01 -12.98
CA ALA A 107 14.63 -7.79 -12.21
C ALA A 107 14.42 -6.51 -13.03
N ASP A 108 14.73 -6.52 -14.33
CA ASP A 108 14.63 -5.34 -15.20
C ASP A 108 13.17 -4.88 -15.39
N VAL A 109 12.22 -5.83 -15.45
CA VAL A 109 10.78 -5.51 -15.52
C VAL A 109 10.27 -5.04 -14.16
N ALA A 110 10.77 -5.61 -13.07
CA ALA A 110 10.42 -5.16 -11.71
C ALA A 110 10.81 -3.69 -11.46
N GLY A 111 11.84 -3.18 -12.14
CA GLY A 111 12.31 -1.80 -12.03
C GLY A 111 11.51 -0.76 -12.84
N GLN A 112 10.48 -1.16 -13.59
CA GLN A 112 9.68 -0.22 -14.38
C GLN A 112 8.80 0.66 -13.47
N VAL A 113 9.13 1.94 -13.37
CA VAL A 113 8.39 2.90 -12.56
C VAL A 113 7.40 3.70 -13.41
N SER A 114 6.13 3.70 -13.03
CA SER A 114 5.15 4.66 -13.55
C SER A 114 4.50 5.42 -12.40
N ALA A 115 4.89 6.67 -12.21
CA ALA A 115 4.21 7.57 -11.28
C ALA A 115 3.98 8.92 -11.98
N ALA A 116 2.72 9.25 -12.24
CA ALA A 116 2.35 10.57 -12.71
C ALA A 116 2.45 11.56 -11.54
N THR A 117 3.57 12.27 -11.44
CA THR A 117 3.85 13.25 -10.38
C THR A 117 3.11 14.58 -10.56
N ASN A 118 2.53 14.82 -11.73
CA ASN A 118 1.89 16.09 -12.10
C ASN A 118 0.35 16.10 -11.94
N ARG A 119 -0.20 15.24 -11.07
CA ARG A 119 -1.65 15.09 -10.87
C ARG A 119 -2.12 15.69 -9.55
N PHE A 120 -3.37 16.14 -9.52
CA PHE A 120 -4.04 16.61 -8.32
C PHE A 120 -4.16 15.46 -7.31
N THR A 121 -3.61 15.63 -6.09
CA THR A 121 -3.72 14.60 -5.06
C THR A 121 -5.15 14.55 -4.52
N GLN A 122 -5.79 13.38 -4.61
CA GLN A 122 -7.07 13.10 -3.97
C GLN A 122 -6.88 11.94 -3.01
N ILE A 123 -7.37 12.09 -1.78
CA ILE A 123 -7.35 11.05 -0.76
C ILE A 123 -8.81 10.76 -0.41
N GLY A 124 -9.21 9.49 -0.45
CA GLY A 124 -10.59 9.07 -0.21
C GLY A 124 -10.67 7.65 0.32
N GLY A 125 -11.87 7.26 0.74
CA GLY A 125 -12.13 5.93 1.31
C GLY A 125 -11.21 5.62 2.49
N ILE A 126 -10.68 4.41 2.52
CA ILE A 126 -9.78 3.90 3.56
C ILE A 126 -8.30 4.19 3.31
N SER A 127 -7.97 5.22 2.54
CA SER A 127 -6.58 5.52 2.18
C SER A 127 -5.71 5.74 3.42
N HIS A 128 -4.58 5.03 3.48
CA HIS A 128 -3.54 5.22 4.50
C HIS A 128 -2.89 6.60 4.43
N LEU A 129 -3.01 7.31 3.31
CA LEU A 129 -2.47 8.66 3.15
C LEU A 129 -3.11 9.68 4.10
N PHE A 130 -4.27 9.40 4.71
CA PHE A 130 -4.82 10.23 5.78
C PHE A 130 -3.88 10.36 7.00
N LEU A 131 -2.93 9.42 7.19
CA LEU A 131 -1.89 9.51 8.22
C LEU A 131 -0.91 10.68 8.00
N LEU A 132 -0.83 11.25 6.79
CA LEU A 132 -0.09 12.49 6.54
C LEU A 132 -0.64 13.63 7.39
N LEU A 133 -1.96 13.70 7.58
CA LEU A 133 -2.59 14.70 8.44
C LEU A 133 -2.33 14.47 9.94
N GLN A 134 -1.80 13.29 10.27
CA GLN A 134 -1.36 12.92 11.61
C GLN A 134 0.17 13.09 11.76
N GLY A 135 0.87 13.69 10.81
CA GLY A 135 2.31 13.98 10.91
C GLY A 135 3.22 12.78 10.61
N TYR A 136 2.72 11.75 9.94
CA TYR A 136 3.56 10.66 9.41
C TYR A 136 4.19 11.05 8.07
N ALA A 137 5.39 10.52 7.80
CA ALA A 137 5.84 10.31 6.43
C ALA A 137 5.27 8.98 5.90
N ILE A 138 4.98 8.90 4.62
CA ILE A 138 4.50 7.66 3.99
C ILE A 138 5.45 7.26 2.86
N LEU A 139 6.00 6.05 2.93
CA LEU A 139 6.63 5.39 1.79
C LEU A 139 5.53 4.58 1.11
N ASP A 140 4.83 5.23 0.18
CA ASP A 140 3.67 4.69 -0.51
C ASP A 140 4.09 3.93 -1.78
N ASP A 141 3.30 2.94 -2.16
CA ASP A 141 3.62 2.02 -3.27
C ASP A 141 5.07 1.54 -3.22
N ALA A 142 5.57 1.26 -2.00
CA ALA A 142 6.93 0.77 -1.84
C ALA A 142 7.04 -0.59 -2.52
N THR A 143 7.87 -0.67 -3.56
CA THR A 143 7.98 -1.87 -4.40
C THR A 143 8.56 -3.01 -3.58
N MET A 144 7.88 -4.16 -3.61
CA MET A 144 8.29 -5.39 -2.94
C MET A 144 8.34 -6.52 -3.97
N PRO A 145 9.25 -6.45 -4.97
CA PRO A 145 9.28 -7.40 -6.05
C PRO A 145 9.79 -8.76 -5.57
N ILE A 146 9.08 -9.81 -5.99
CA ILE A 146 9.51 -11.20 -5.83
C ILE A 146 10.00 -11.65 -7.19
N VAL A 147 11.33 -11.71 -7.34
CA VAL A 147 11.99 -12.04 -8.60
C VAL A 147 12.45 -13.49 -8.56
N GLY A 148 12.07 -14.29 -9.54
CA GLY A 148 12.48 -15.69 -9.60
C GLY A 148 11.86 -16.42 -10.78
N ASP A 149 12.19 -17.70 -10.90
CA ASP A 149 11.54 -18.58 -11.87
C ASP A 149 10.03 -18.66 -11.56
N PRO A 150 9.12 -18.49 -12.54
CA PRO A 150 7.68 -18.49 -12.30
C PRO A 150 7.14 -19.69 -11.53
N GLU A 151 7.78 -20.86 -11.66
CA GLU A 151 7.38 -22.09 -10.97
C GLU A 151 7.77 -22.08 -9.48
N THR A 152 8.84 -21.38 -9.11
CA THR A 152 9.43 -21.42 -7.76
C THR A 152 9.60 -20.03 -7.13
N VAL A 153 9.05 -18.98 -7.75
CA VAL A 153 9.26 -17.57 -7.37
C VAL A 153 8.92 -17.32 -5.89
N ASN A 154 7.91 -18.01 -5.37
CA ASN A 154 7.47 -17.89 -3.98
C ASN A 154 8.37 -18.60 -2.95
N ASP A 155 9.31 -19.46 -3.37
CA ASP A 155 10.24 -20.15 -2.46
C ASP A 155 11.15 -19.18 -1.71
N THR A 156 11.35 -17.98 -2.28
CA THR A 156 12.16 -16.90 -1.70
C THR A 156 11.34 -15.70 -1.24
N PHE A 157 9.99 -15.80 -1.25
CA PHE A 157 9.06 -14.71 -0.93
C PHE A 157 9.44 -13.94 0.34
N VAL A 158 9.56 -14.65 1.47
CA VAL A 158 9.86 -14.05 2.78
C VAL A 158 11.18 -13.28 2.76
N LYS A 159 12.23 -13.84 2.17
CA LYS A 159 13.53 -13.17 2.08
C LYS A 159 13.42 -11.88 1.26
N GLN A 160 12.78 -11.96 0.10
CA GLN A 160 12.71 -10.83 -0.82
C GLN A 160 11.87 -9.66 -0.27
N ILE A 161 10.76 -9.92 0.43
CA ILE A 161 9.99 -8.84 1.06
C ILE A 161 10.77 -8.20 2.22
N VAL A 162 11.52 -8.99 3.01
CA VAL A 162 12.34 -8.46 4.11
C VAL A 162 13.46 -7.59 3.57
N ASP A 163 14.18 -8.06 2.55
CA ASP A 163 15.26 -7.30 1.90
C ASP A 163 14.74 -5.99 1.28
N SER A 164 13.56 -6.03 0.64
CA SER A 164 12.94 -4.86 0.01
C SER A 164 12.46 -3.85 1.06
N ALA A 165 11.87 -4.33 2.15
CA ALA A 165 11.46 -3.51 3.29
C ALA A 165 12.66 -2.83 3.98
N GLN A 166 13.73 -3.58 4.23
CA GLN A 166 14.97 -3.06 4.80
C GLN A 166 15.53 -1.94 3.91
N ALA A 167 15.64 -2.17 2.60
CA ALA A 167 16.15 -1.18 1.65
C ALA A 167 15.29 0.09 1.60
N ALA A 168 13.95 -0.05 1.67
CA ALA A 168 13.03 1.10 1.70
C ALA A 168 13.27 1.98 2.95
N ILE A 169 13.37 1.35 4.12
CA ILE A 169 13.63 2.04 5.39
C ILE A 169 15.01 2.69 5.35
N ASP A 170 16.04 1.98 4.88
CA ASP A 170 17.40 2.48 4.78
C ASP A 170 17.47 3.72 3.90
N LYS A 171 16.81 3.68 2.73
CA LYS A 171 16.76 4.84 1.86
C LYS A 171 16.08 6.04 2.50
N GLY A 172 14.95 5.82 3.19
CA GLY A 172 14.26 6.88 3.91
C GLY A 172 15.08 7.48 5.07
N VAL A 173 15.90 6.65 5.73
CA VAL A 173 16.82 7.10 6.80
C VAL A 173 18.00 7.86 6.22
N GLU A 174 18.57 7.40 5.11
CA GLU A 174 19.63 8.08 4.35
C GLU A 174 19.20 9.48 3.92
N MET A 175 17.95 9.62 3.45
CA MET A 175 17.34 10.90 3.10
C MET A 175 17.08 11.82 4.30
N GLY A 176 17.29 11.36 5.54
CA GLY A 176 17.06 12.14 6.75
C GLY A 176 15.59 12.30 7.15
N VAL A 177 14.67 11.63 6.46
CA VAL A 177 13.22 11.74 6.67
C VAL A 177 12.70 10.72 7.67
N VAL A 178 13.20 9.48 7.63
CA VAL A 178 12.63 8.37 8.41
C VAL A 178 13.31 8.25 9.77
N ASP A 179 12.51 8.16 10.83
CA ASP A 179 12.96 7.65 12.11
C ASP A 179 12.88 6.12 12.14
N ARG A 180 14.04 5.46 12.10
CA ARG A 180 14.16 3.99 12.10
C ARG A 180 13.45 3.32 13.27
N ASP A 181 13.41 3.97 14.42
CA ASP A 181 12.81 3.37 15.62
C ASP A 181 11.28 3.49 15.62
N ARG A 182 10.69 4.29 14.71
CA ARG A 182 9.26 4.58 14.58
C ARG A 182 8.74 4.33 13.16
N VAL A 183 8.96 3.11 12.65
CA VAL A 183 8.42 2.66 11.35
C VAL A 183 7.28 1.67 11.55
N GLY A 184 6.11 1.94 10.98
CA GLY A 184 5.01 0.99 10.83
C GLY A 184 4.95 0.40 9.42
N VAL A 185 4.30 -0.75 9.26
CA VAL A 185 4.01 -1.35 7.94
C VAL A 185 2.52 -1.58 7.78
N GLY A 186 2.01 -1.43 6.56
CA GLY A 186 0.65 -1.85 6.28
C GLY A 186 0.40 -2.25 4.84
N GLY A 187 -0.72 -2.94 4.65
CA GLY A 187 -1.15 -3.38 3.35
C GLY A 187 -2.56 -3.95 3.36
N HIS A 188 -3.10 -4.12 2.16
CA HIS A 188 -4.40 -4.75 1.91
C HIS A 188 -4.22 -6.01 1.07
N SER A 189 -5.03 -7.03 1.30
CA SER A 189 -5.02 -8.28 0.55
C SER A 189 -3.63 -8.95 0.57
N TYR A 190 -2.92 -9.07 -0.55
CA TYR A 190 -1.55 -9.62 -0.55
C TYR A 190 -0.55 -8.74 0.23
N GLY A 191 -0.77 -7.43 0.31
CA GLY A 191 -0.02 -6.53 1.20
C GLY A 191 -0.27 -6.81 2.70
N ALA A 192 -1.46 -7.31 3.06
CA ALA A 192 -1.75 -7.74 4.43
C ALA A 192 -1.02 -9.04 4.77
N PHE A 193 -0.99 -10.00 3.83
CA PHE A 193 -0.19 -11.22 3.92
C PHE A 193 1.32 -10.91 4.07
N MET A 194 1.83 -9.97 3.29
CA MET A 194 3.19 -9.45 3.41
C MET A 194 3.42 -8.79 4.77
N THR A 195 2.50 -7.94 5.23
CA THR A 195 2.60 -7.26 6.53
C THR A 195 2.78 -8.26 7.67
N ALA A 196 1.96 -9.31 7.71
CA ALA A 196 2.07 -10.34 8.74
C ALA A 196 3.38 -11.15 8.63
N ASN A 197 3.85 -11.45 7.41
CA ASN A 197 5.16 -12.10 7.21
C ASN A 197 6.32 -11.20 7.65
N LEU A 198 6.29 -9.90 7.32
CA LEU A 198 7.32 -8.96 7.75
C LEU A 198 7.44 -8.88 9.27
N LEU A 199 6.32 -8.90 9.99
CA LEU A 199 6.34 -8.96 11.46
C LEU A 199 6.77 -10.33 11.99
N ALA A 200 6.45 -11.43 11.31
CA ALA A 200 6.84 -12.77 11.74
C ALA A 200 8.33 -13.07 11.52
N HIS A 201 8.97 -12.41 10.55
CA HIS A 201 10.31 -12.75 10.03
C HIS A 201 11.32 -11.60 10.09
N SER A 202 10.97 -10.48 10.71
CA SER A 202 11.90 -9.38 10.92
C SER A 202 11.52 -8.55 12.14
N ASP A 203 12.47 -7.78 12.66
CA ASP A 203 12.25 -6.78 13.72
C ASP A 203 12.38 -5.34 13.17
N LEU A 204 12.07 -5.15 11.87
CA LEU A 204 12.17 -3.85 11.18
C LEU A 204 11.11 -2.86 11.65
N PHE A 205 9.91 -3.36 11.93
CA PHE A 205 8.74 -2.55 12.15
C PHE A 205 8.37 -2.48 13.63
N ARG A 206 7.63 -1.43 13.99
CA ARG A 206 7.14 -1.21 15.35
C ARG A 206 5.70 -1.70 15.53
N ALA A 207 4.92 -1.68 14.46
CA ALA A 207 3.56 -2.21 14.41
C ALA A 207 3.13 -2.46 12.95
N GLY A 208 2.11 -3.29 12.76
CA GLY A 208 1.52 -3.57 11.45
C GLY A 208 0.01 -3.29 11.38
N ILE A 209 -0.47 -2.95 10.19
CA ILE A 209 -1.91 -2.93 9.82
C ILE A 209 -2.12 -3.85 8.62
N ALA A 210 -2.87 -4.93 8.81
CA ALA A 210 -3.13 -5.94 7.81
C ALA A 210 -4.63 -6.04 7.52
N ARG A 211 -5.05 -5.63 6.31
CA ARG A 211 -6.46 -5.55 5.90
C ARG A 211 -6.84 -6.66 4.92
N SER A 212 -7.84 -7.48 5.23
CA SER A 212 -8.36 -8.57 4.39
C SER A 212 -7.28 -9.53 3.85
N GLY A 213 -6.42 -10.06 4.73
CA GLY A 213 -5.26 -10.89 4.35
C GLY A 213 -5.48 -12.40 4.40
N ALA A 214 -4.62 -13.15 3.69
CA ALA A 214 -4.61 -14.62 3.60
C ALA A 214 -3.44 -15.24 4.39
N TYR A 215 -3.58 -15.44 5.70
CA TYR A 215 -2.44 -15.75 6.58
C TYR A 215 -2.10 -17.24 6.72
N ASN A 216 -3.00 -18.12 6.30
CA ASN A 216 -2.78 -19.55 6.23
C ASN A 216 -3.09 -20.05 4.82
N ARG A 217 -2.04 -20.26 4.01
CA ARG A 217 -2.16 -20.71 2.63
C ARG A 217 -2.61 -22.16 2.50
N THR A 218 -2.58 -22.96 3.57
CA THR A 218 -3.13 -24.32 3.53
C THR A 218 -4.66 -24.32 3.34
N LEU A 219 -5.32 -23.18 3.58
CA LEU A 219 -6.74 -22.96 3.27
C LEU A 219 -7.00 -22.54 1.82
N THR A 220 -5.95 -22.34 1.02
CA THR A 220 -6.01 -21.97 -0.41
C THR A 220 -5.14 -22.93 -1.23
N PRO A 221 -5.48 -24.23 -1.32
CA PRO A 221 -4.52 -25.29 -1.64
C PRO A 221 -4.23 -25.51 -3.14
N PHE A 222 -4.82 -24.72 -4.04
CA PHE A 222 -4.71 -24.89 -5.49
C PHE A 222 -3.92 -23.75 -6.16
N GLY A 223 -2.90 -23.24 -5.48
CA GLY A 223 -2.09 -22.11 -5.93
C GLY A 223 -2.54 -20.77 -5.34
N PHE A 224 -1.67 -19.78 -5.46
CA PHE A 224 -1.94 -18.39 -5.11
C PHE A 224 -1.02 -17.47 -5.91
N GLN A 225 -1.52 -16.32 -6.36
CA GLN A 225 -0.79 -15.44 -7.28
C GLN A 225 -0.20 -16.23 -8.46
N SER A 226 1.11 -16.19 -8.70
CA SER A 226 1.76 -16.99 -9.75
C SER A 226 2.10 -18.43 -9.34
N GLU A 227 1.96 -18.82 -8.06
CA GLU A 227 2.23 -20.19 -7.60
C GLU A 227 1.24 -21.16 -8.23
N ARG A 228 1.75 -22.11 -9.02
CA ARG A 228 0.95 -23.12 -9.73
C ARG A 228 0.95 -24.47 -9.03
N ARG A 229 1.94 -24.75 -8.19
CA ARG A 229 2.01 -25.98 -7.40
C ARG A 229 0.92 -25.93 -6.34
N THR A 230 0.20 -27.04 -6.23
CA THR A 230 -0.78 -27.27 -5.17
C THR A 230 -0.10 -27.45 -3.81
N PHE A 231 -0.88 -27.38 -2.75
CA PHE A 231 -0.40 -27.66 -1.39
C PHE A 231 0.31 -29.02 -1.29
N TRP A 232 -0.17 -30.04 -2.01
CA TRP A 232 0.41 -31.39 -1.96
C TRP A 232 1.72 -31.52 -2.76
N GLU A 233 1.94 -30.68 -3.75
CA GLU A 233 3.19 -30.64 -4.53
C GLU A 233 4.29 -29.84 -3.83
N ALA A 234 3.92 -28.80 -3.06
CA ALA A 234 4.86 -27.93 -2.37
C ALA A 234 4.47 -27.63 -0.89
N PRO A 235 4.23 -28.65 -0.04
CA PRO A 235 3.71 -28.43 1.32
C PRO A 235 4.61 -27.53 2.18
N ASP A 236 5.92 -27.68 2.02
CA ASP A 236 6.92 -26.87 2.75
C ASP A 236 6.84 -25.40 2.38
N LEU A 237 6.61 -25.06 1.11
CA LEU A 237 6.41 -23.68 0.69
C LEU A 237 5.18 -23.09 1.38
N TYR A 238 4.04 -23.78 1.29
CA TYR A 238 2.78 -23.29 1.85
C TYR A 238 2.88 -23.07 3.35
N ALA A 239 3.58 -23.94 4.09
CA ALA A 239 3.89 -23.72 5.49
C ALA A 239 4.82 -22.51 5.70
N LYS A 240 5.91 -22.44 4.92
CA LYS A 240 6.95 -21.40 5.02
C LYS A 240 6.42 -19.99 4.78
N VAL A 241 5.49 -19.81 3.85
CA VAL A 241 4.96 -18.47 3.55
C VAL A 241 3.75 -18.10 4.38
N SER A 242 3.19 -19.01 5.19
CA SER A 242 1.98 -18.75 6.00
C SER A 242 2.33 -18.15 7.37
N PRO A 243 2.08 -16.85 7.63
CA PRO A 243 2.34 -16.24 8.94
C PRO A 243 1.65 -16.95 10.11
N PHE A 244 0.56 -17.68 9.85
CA PHE A 244 -0.11 -18.48 10.86
C PHE A 244 0.83 -19.50 11.55
N PHE A 245 1.75 -20.12 10.80
CA PHE A 245 2.75 -21.07 11.33
C PHE A 245 3.83 -20.39 12.18
N TYR A 246 3.93 -19.07 12.08
CA TYR A 246 4.90 -18.23 12.79
C TYR A 246 4.21 -17.23 13.73
N ALA A 247 2.94 -17.46 14.09
CA ALA A 247 2.18 -16.54 14.93
C ALA A 247 2.82 -16.32 16.31
N ASN A 248 3.56 -17.30 16.83
CA ASN A 248 4.34 -17.20 18.06
C ASN A 248 5.57 -16.29 17.94
N LYS A 249 6.00 -15.96 16.72
CA LYS A 249 7.08 -15.02 16.46
C LYS A 249 6.58 -13.59 16.29
N ILE A 250 5.31 -13.37 15.92
CA ILE A 250 4.74 -12.02 15.79
C ILE A 250 4.64 -11.36 17.18
N ASN A 251 5.68 -10.61 17.53
CA ASN A 251 5.86 -9.99 18.84
C ASN A 251 5.65 -8.45 18.80
N GLU A 252 5.53 -7.87 17.60
CA GLU A 252 5.04 -6.50 17.39
C GLU A 252 3.50 -6.43 17.39
N PRO A 253 2.93 -5.30 17.83
CA PRO A 253 1.50 -5.02 17.69
C PRO A 253 1.01 -5.10 16.24
N ILE A 254 0.00 -5.95 15.96
CA ILE A 254 -0.71 -5.99 14.67
C ILE A 254 -2.21 -5.68 14.80
N LEU A 255 -2.71 -4.81 13.92
CA LEU A 255 -4.13 -4.58 13.70
C LEU A 255 -4.60 -5.37 12.48
N LEU A 256 -5.59 -6.22 12.68
CA LEU A 256 -6.26 -7.00 11.65
C LEU A 256 -7.64 -6.38 11.40
N ILE A 257 -7.92 -6.00 10.16
CA ILE A 257 -9.25 -5.49 9.73
C ILE A 257 -9.74 -6.37 8.59
N HIS A 258 -11.01 -6.79 8.62
CA HIS A 258 -11.56 -7.64 7.58
C HIS A 258 -13.06 -7.36 7.35
N GLY A 259 -13.49 -7.37 6.09
CA GLY A 259 -14.91 -7.48 5.77
C GLY A 259 -15.44 -8.88 6.09
N GLU A 260 -16.53 -8.98 6.84
CA GLU A 260 -17.12 -10.27 7.22
C GLU A 260 -17.79 -10.97 6.03
N ALA A 261 -18.18 -10.21 5.01
CA ALA A 261 -18.74 -10.71 3.75
C ALA A 261 -17.67 -10.86 2.65
N ASP A 262 -16.37 -10.92 2.99
CA ASP A 262 -15.32 -11.13 2.00
C ASP A 262 -15.48 -12.51 1.33
N ASN A 263 -15.86 -12.46 0.05
CA ASN A 263 -16.11 -13.61 -0.80
C ASN A 263 -14.91 -13.94 -1.71
N ASN A 264 -13.78 -13.26 -1.53
CA ASN A 264 -12.55 -13.61 -2.23
C ASN A 264 -12.03 -14.96 -1.72
N GLN A 265 -11.90 -15.91 -2.65
CA GLN A 265 -11.48 -17.29 -2.38
C GLN A 265 -10.13 -17.38 -1.65
N GLY A 266 -9.26 -16.39 -1.83
CA GLY A 266 -7.95 -16.35 -1.20
C GLY A 266 -7.96 -15.84 0.24
N THR A 267 -8.93 -15.00 0.60
CA THR A 267 -8.89 -14.19 1.82
C THR A 267 -10.14 -14.36 2.68
N TYR A 268 -10.75 -15.54 2.73
CA TYR A 268 -11.93 -15.76 3.58
C TYR A 268 -11.73 -15.21 5.02
N PRO A 269 -12.76 -14.61 5.64
CA PRO A 269 -12.66 -13.90 6.93
C PRO A 269 -11.99 -14.70 8.05
N ILE A 270 -12.18 -16.03 8.05
CA ILE A 270 -11.56 -16.99 8.99
C ILE A 270 -10.03 -16.83 9.07
N GLN A 271 -9.37 -16.37 8.01
CA GLN A 271 -7.94 -16.10 8.01
C GLN A 271 -7.56 -15.13 9.14
N SER A 272 -8.27 -14.00 9.26
CA SER A 272 -7.98 -12.98 10.27
C SER A 272 -8.37 -13.43 11.68
N GLU A 273 -9.50 -14.12 11.82
CA GLU A 273 -9.93 -14.68 13.10
C GLU A 273 -8.90 -15.67 13.65
N ARG A 274 -8.39 -16.57 12.80
CA ARG A 274 -7.42 -17.60 13.21
C ARG A 274 -6.06 -17.02 13.50
N LEU A 275 -5.56 -16.08 12.69
CA LEU A 275 -4.30 -15.40 12.99
C LEU A 275 -4.40 -14.59 14.29
N PHE A 276 -5.50 -13.84 14.50
CA PHE A 276 -5.73 -13.11 15.74
C PHE A 276 -5.68 -14.04 16.95
N ALA A 277 -6.45 -15.14 16.92
CA ALA A 277 -6.48 -16.13 18.00
C ALA A 277 -5.10 -16.74 18.26
N ALA A 278 -4.34 -17.06 17.20
CA ALA A 278 -3.00 -17.62 17.32
C ALA A 278 -2.00 -16.63 17.96
N ILE A 279 -2.00 -15.37 17.53
CA ILE A 279 -1.11 -14.33 18.08
C ILE A 279 -1.46 -14.08 19.55
N ARG A 280 -2.74 -13.86 19.87
CA ARG A 280 -3.20 -13.62 21.25
C ARG A 280 -2.94 -14.83 22.15
N GLY A 281 -3.15 -16.04 21.63
CA GLY A 281 -2.88 -17.29 22.35
C GLY A 281 -1.41 -17.48 22.72
N ASN A 282 -0.49 -16.93 21.92
CA ASN A 282 0.95 -16.91 22.22
C ASN A 282 1.39 -15.67 23.03
N GLY A 283 0.45 -14.88 23.56
CA GLY A 283 0.74 -13.68 24.35
C GLY A 283 1.13 -12.44 23.53
N GLY A 284 1.01 -12.50 22.20
CA GLY A 284 1.27 -11.37 21.32
C GLY A 284 0.21 -10.27 21.41
N THR A 285 0.56 -9.08 20.91
CA THR A 285 -0.36 -7.93 20.88
C THR A 285 -1.09 -7.87 19.54
N ALA A 286 -2.38 -8.17 19.53
CA ALA A 286 -3.21 -8.04 18.35
C ALA A 286 -4.57 -7.40 18.66
N ARG A 287 -5.15 -6.75 17.64
CA ARG A 287 -6.55 -6.28 17.60
C ARG A 287 -7.20 -6.80 16.32
N LEU A 288 -8.44 -7.27 16.42
CA LEU A 288 -9.25 -7.72 15.29
C LEU A 288 -10.47 -6.81 15.17
N VAL A 289 -10.74 -6.34 13.95
CA VAL A 289 -11.92 -5.55 13.57
C VAL A 289 -12.59 -6.26 12.40
N MET A 290 -13.79 -6.78 12.65
CA MET A 290 -14.65 -7.37 11.61
C MET A 290 -15.71 -6.36 11.20
N LEU A 291 -15.86 -6.14 9.89
CA LEU A 291 -16.81 -5.19 9.29
C LEU A 291 -17.98 -5.98 8.69
N PRO A 292 -19.15 -6.08 9.35
CA PRO A 292 -20.15 -7.11 9.07
C PRO A 292 -20.74 -7.12 7.65
N LEU A 293 -20.83 -5.94 7.01
CA LEU A 293 -21.46 -5.77 5.70
C LEU A 293 -20.47 -5.45 4.58
N GLU A 294 -19.17 -5.54 4.86
CA GLU A 294 -18.13 -5.27 3.88
C GLU A 294 -17.60 -6.56 3.28
N ALA A 295 -17.28 -6.51 1.99
CA ALA A 295 -16.63 -7.59 1.26
C ALA A 295 -15.10 -7.42 1.30
N HIS A 296 -14.41 -7.80 0.21
CA HIS A 296 -12.96 -7.63 0.11
C HIS A 296 -12.53 -6.15 0.26
N GLY A 297 -13.24 -5.23 -0.39
CA GLY A 297 -13.08 -3.78 -0.24
C GLY A 297 -14.16 -3.15 0.63
N TYR A 298 -13.84 -2.01 1.27
CA TYR A 298 -14.75 -1.36 2.23
C TYR A 298 -15.38 -0.11 1.60
N SER A 299 -16.71 -0.04 1.61
CA SER A 299 -17.46 0.98 0.86
C SER A 299 -18.45 1.77 1.72
N ALA A 300 -19.05 1.17 2.75
CA ALA A 300 -19.97 1.91 3.61
C ALA A 300 -19.21 2.99 4.36
N ARG A 301 -19.86 4.15 4.49
CA ARG A 301 -19.24 5.33 5.11
C ARG A 301 -18.79 5.04 6.53
N GLU A 302 -19.63 4.34 7.30
CA GLU A 302 -19.38 3.94 8.68
C GLU A 302 -18.16 3.01 8.77
N SER A 303 -18.05 2.03 7.87
CA SER A 303 -16.91 1.13 7.78
C SER A 303 -15.62 1.86 7.42
N ILE A 304 -15.71 2.82 6.50
CA ILE A 304 -14.58 3.67 6.12
C ILE A 304 -14.11 4.51 7.30
N GLU A 305 -15.03 5.25 7.93
CA GLU A 305 -14.72 6.12 9.07
C GLU A 305 -14.16 5.32 10.25
N HIS A 306 -14.73 4.15 10.54
CA HIS A 306 -14.22 3.26 11.59
C HIS A 306 -12.85 2.69 11.24
N THR A 307 -12.62 2.26 9.99
CA THR A 307 -11.30 1.81 9.52
C THR A 307 -10.26 2.91 9.69
N LEU A 308 -10.57 4.14 9.27
CA LEU A 308 -9.65 5.28 9.43
C LEU A 308 -9.34 5.55 10.91
N PHE A 309 -10.35 5.55 11.78
CA PHE A 309 -10.18 5.69 13.22
C PHE A 309 -9.23 4.62 13.78
N GLU A 310 -9.48 3.35 13.48
CA GLU A 310 -8.67 2.22 13.97
C GLU A 310 -7.22 2.32 13.50
N GLN A 311 -6.99 2.67 12.23
CA GLN A 311 -5.64 2.82 11.68
C GLN A 311 -4.86 3.94 12.37
N VAL A 312 -5.48 5.12 12.52
CA VAL A 312 -4.86 6.28 13.17
C VAL A 312 -4.54 5.95 14.62
N MET A 313 -5.51 5.46 15.39
CA MET A 313 -5.31 5.17 16.81
C MET A 313 -4.27 4.08 17.04
N TRP A 314 -4.21 3.07 16.17
CA TRP A 314 -3.25 1.99 16.28
C TRP A 314 -1.82 2.47 16.06
N PHE A 315 -1.56 3.18 14.96
CA PHE A 315 -0.23 3.69 14.68
C PHE A 315 0.16 4.83 15.61
N ASP A 316 -0.76 5.68 16.05
CA ASP A 316 -0.45 6.73 17.01
C ASP A 316 0.07 6.12 18.32
N LYS A 317 -0.60 5.08 18.80
CA LYS A 317 -0.22 4.37 20.02
C LYS A 317 1.12 3.65 19.86
N TRP A 318 1.27 2.87 18.79
CA TRP A 318 2.37 1.90 18.70
C TRP A 318 3.56 2.37 17.87
N VAL A 319 3.41 3.36 16.99
CA VAL A 319 4.48 3.85 16.11
C VAL A 319 4.91 5.26 16.50
N LYS A 320 4.01 6.25 16.44
CA LYS A 320 4.36 7.67 16.65
C LYS A 320 4.78 7.92 18.09
N ASN A 321 3.99 7.44 19.05
CA ASN A 321 4.21 7.62 20.49
C ASN A 321 4.97 6.44 21.12
N ALA A 322 5.65 5.63 20.30
CA ALA A 322 6.44 4.53 20.79
C ALA A 322 7.61 5.02 21.65
N GLY A 323 7.81 4.38 22.82
CA GLY A 323 9.03 4.57 23.59
C GLY A 323 10.27 4.05 22.86
N PRO A 324 11.49 4.40 23.32
CA PRO A 324 12.75 3.97 22.72
C PRO A 324 12.80 2.45 22.51
N ARG A 325 13.43 2.00 21.41
CA ARG A 325 13.69 0.57 21.21
C ARG A 325 14.76 0.10 22.19
N ASP A 326 14.49 -1.00 22.87
CA ASP A 326 15.51 -1.72 23.65
C ASP A 326 16.41 -2.49 22.68
N ARG A 327 17.56 -1.91 22.35
CA ARG A 327 18.53 -2.50 21.42
C ARG A 327 19.27 -3.72 21.99
N ASN A 328 19.12 -3.99 23.29
CA ASN A 328 19.69 -5.17 23.95
C ASN A 328 18.74 -6.37 23.94
N ARG A 329 17.47 -6.17 23.56
CA ARG A 329 16.59 -7.26 23.18
C ARG A 329 17.05 -7.70 21.79
N THR A 330 18.02 -8.62 21.76
CA THR A 330 18.62 -9.20 20.56
C THR A 330 17.54 -9.43 19.52
N ALA A 331 17.75 -9.01 18.26
CA ALA A 331 16.85 -9.34 17.16
C ALA A 331 16.58 -10.85 17.21
N THR A 332 15.33 -11.20 17.49
CA THR A 332 14.95 -12.58 17.91
C THR A 332 14.52 -13.44 16.72
N LYS A 333 14.58 -12.90 15.50
CA LYS A 333 13.99 -13.48 14.30
C LYS A 333 14.96 -13.61 13.15
#